data_AF-A0A961R5Z6-F1
#
_entry.id   AF-A0A961R5Z6-F1
#
_cell.length_a   1.000
_cell.length_b   1.000
_cell.length_c   1.000
_cell.angle_alpha   90.00
_cell.angle_beta   90.00
_cell.angle_gamma   90.00
#
_symmetry.space_group_name_H-M   'P 1'
#
loop_
_entity.id
_entity.type
_entity.pdbx_description
1 polymer ?
#
loop_
_entity_poly.entity_id
_entity_poly.type
_entity_poly.pdbx_seq_one_letter_code
_entity_poly.pdbx_strand_id
1 'polypeptide(L)'
;ESEMGSACIDMGGGTTTLSVFMNGRFIYCDAIAVGGHHVTMDLARGLSTRLEDAERLKVLHGSVLAGDVRGDDTVSVPSIEGGEQENTAQVAKSHLTRIIRPRIEETLELIRDRLARSGFADAVGKRVVLTGGACQLNGVGEAAKRILSKNVRIGRPMGIRGMPEAAKGPAFSTAVGLLVYPQISQIEFTPPRFEEPAFLMTGTGGRLQRLGQWLRQSL
;
A
#
# COMPACT_ATOMS: atom_id res chain seq x y z
N GLU A 1 16.85 -0.97 -1.16
CA GLU A 1 16.05 -1.58 -2.24
C GLU A 1 15.65 -0.55 -3.30
N SER A 2 15.24 0.65 -2.88
CA SER A 2 14.93 1.82 -3.74
C SER A 2 16.03 2.20 -4.74
N GLU A 3 17.30 1.99 -4.41
CA GLU A 3 18.44 2.25 -5.31
C GLU A 3 18.40 1.45 -6.61
N MET A 4 17.85 0.24 -6.59
CA MET A 4 17.91 -0.71 -7.71
C MET A 4 16.57 -0.87 -8.46
N GLY A 5 15.57 -0.03 -8.14
CA GLY A 5 14.20 -0.21 -8.62
C GLY A 5 13.39 -1.13 -7.70
N SER A 6 12.26 -0.62 -7.20
CA SER A 6 11.32 -1.39 -6.39
C SER A 6 9.91 -0.82 -6.43
N ALA A 7 8.89 -1.68 -6.29
CA ALA A 7 7.53 -1.26 -6.04
C ALA A 7 7.11 -1.56 -4.61
N CYS A 8 6.43 -0.62 -3.96
CA CYS A 8 5.72 -0.82 -2.71
C CYS A 8 4.22 -0.88 -3.03
N ILE A 9 3.53 -1.92 -2.55
CA ILE A 9 2.08 -2.07 -2.66
C ILE A 9 1.53 -2.06 -1.24
N ASP A 10 0.80 -1.02 -0.86
CA ASP A 10 0.13 -0.92 0.44
C ASP A 10 -1.32 -1.40 0.31
N MET A 11 -1.61 -2.57 0.88
CA MET A 11 -2.94 -3.16 0.92
C MET A 11 -3.67 -2.71 2.20
N GLY A 12 -4.37 -1.58 2.08
CA GLY A 12 -5.16 -0.98 3.16
C GLY A 12 -6.56 -1.58 3.29
N GLY A 13 -7.41 -0.93 4.11
CA GLY A 13 -8.80 -1.32 4.32
C GLY A 13 -9.69 -1.00 3.11
N GLY A 14 -9.77 0.27 2.72
CA GLY A 14 -10.59 0.71 1.59
C GLY A 14 -9.86 0.76 0.25
N THR A 15 -8.53 0.89 0.28
CA THR A 15 -7.71 1.16 -0.91
C THR A 15 -6.47 0.31 -0.91
N THR A 16 -5.96 0.05 -2.11
CA THR A 16 -4.63 -0.52 -2.32
C THR A 16 -3.83 0.46 -3.18
N THR A 17 -2.69 0.89 -2.68
CA THR A 17 -1.83 1.87 -3.39
C THR A 17 -0.59 1.18 -3.96
N LEU A 18 -0.07 1.74 -5.04
CA LEU A 18 1.16 1.34 -5.70
C LEU A 18 2.09 2.55 -5.72
N SER A 19 3.31 2.38 -5.21
CA SER A 19 4.37 3.38 -5.29
C SER A 19 5.62 2.77 -5.88
N VAL A 20 6.26 3.45 -6.83
CA VAL A 20 7.48 3.00 -7.48
C VAL A 20 8.64 3.90 -7.08
N PHE A 21 9.77 3.27 -6.77
CA PHE A 21 11.02 3.94 -6.40
C PHE A 21 12.16 3.46 -7.29
N MET A 22 13.02 4.39 -7.73
CA MET A 22 14.25 4.13 -8.49
C MET A 22 15.35 5.10 -8.07
N ASN A 23 16.60 4.65 -8.02
CA ASN A 23 17.77 5.47 -7.64
C ASN A 23 17.54 6.24 -6.33
N GLY A 24 16.91 5.58 -5.35
CA GLY A 24 16.62 6.16 -4.04
C GLY A 24 15.48 7.19 -4.02
N ARG A 25 14.79 7.41 -5.15
CA ARG A 25 13.74 8.43 -5.29
C ARG A 25 12.38 7.83 -5.59
N PHE A 26 11.34 8.48 -5.11
CA PHE A 26 9.97 8.24 -5.53
C PHE A 26 9.76 8.72 -6.98
N ILE A 27 9.14 7.90 -7.82
CA ILE A 27 8.95 8.22 -9.25
C ILE A 27 7.50 8.13 -9.74
N TYR A 28 6.65 7.36 -9.07
CA TYR A 28 5.27 7.14 -9.51
C TYR A 28 4.40 6.62 -8.38
N CYS A 29 3.13 7.04 -8.35
CA CYS A 29 2.08 6.39 -7.58
C CYS A 29 0.78 6.23 -8.36
N ASP A 30 0.01 5.21 -7.99
CA ASP A 30 -1.38 5.01 -8.39
C ASP A 30 -2.13 4.31 -7.24
N ALA A 31 -3.46 4.22 -7.34
CA ALA A 31 -4.28 3.53 -6.37
C ALA A 31 -5.51 2.89 -7.02
N ILE A 32 -6.04 1.87 -6.35
CA ILE A 32 -7.35 1.32 -6.62
C ILE A 32 -8.21 1.44 -5.36
N ALA A 33 -9.50 1.72 -5.56
CA ALA A 33 -10.51 1.78 -4.50
C ALA A 33 -10.97 0.37 -4.08
N VAL A 34 -10.01 -0.54 -3.92
CA VAL A 34 -10.22 -1.93 -3.48
C VAL A 34 -9.18 -2.24 -2.42
N GLY A 35 -9.61 -2.87 -1.33
CA GLY A 35 -8.78 -3.18 -0.16
C GLY A 35 -9.39 -4.27 0.71
N GLY A 36 -8.80 -4.52 1.88
CA GLY A 36 -9.20 -5.60 2.78
C GLY A 36 -10.66 -5.57 3.25
N HIS A 37 -11.34 -4.43 3.22
CA HIS A 37 -12.76 -4.31 3.55
C HIS A 37 -13.64 -4.97 2.49
N HIS A 38 -13.23 -4.99 1.22
CA HIS A 38 -13.98 -5.67 0.16
C HIS A 38 -14.01 -7.19 0.37
N VAL A 39 -12.92 -7.75 0.90
CA VAL A 39 -12.89 -9.16 1.35
C VAL A 39 -13.91 -9.39 2.47
N THR A 40 -14.01 -8.46 3.42
CA THR A 40 -14.99 -8.52 4.52
C THR A 40 -16.43 -8.45 4.01
N MET A 41 -16.71 -7.56 3.06
CA MET A 41 -18.03 -7.45 2.42
C MET A 41 -18.42 -8.74 1.69
N ASP A 42 -17.47 -9.37 1.01
CA ASP A 42 -17.70 -10.63 0.31
C ASP A 42 -17.94 -11.79 1.28
N LEU A 43 -17.21 -11.85 2.39
CA LEU A 43 -17.46 -12.81 3.45
C LEU A 43 -18.83 -12.62 4.11
N ALA A 44 -19.17 -11.38 4.46
CA ALA A 44 -20.46 -11.06 5.08
C ALA A 44 -21.62 -11.49 4.18
N ARG A 45 -21.53 -11.22 2.88
CA ARG A 45 -22.54 -11.61 1.90
C ARG A 45 -22.56 -13.11 1.64
N GLY A 46 -21.39 -13.73 1.49
CA GLY A 46 -21.27 -15.16 1.18
C GLY A 46 -21.66 -16.07 2.33
N LEU A 47 -21.56 -15.59 3.56
CA LEU A 47 -21.88 -16.34 4.78
C LEU A 47 -23.15 -15.87 5.49
N SER A 48 -23.85 -14.85 4.95
CA SER A 48 -25.02 -14.24 5.58
C SER A 48 -24.78 -13.84 7.05
N THR A 49 -23.66 -13.17 7.31
CA THR A 49 -23.23 -12.73 8.64
C THR A 49 -22.96 -11.22 8.69
N ARG A 50 -22.89 -10.63 9.89
CA ARG A 50 -22.62 -9.19 10.06
C ARG A 50 -21.19 -8.87 9.67
N LEU A 51 -20.92 -7.60 9.31
CA LEU A 51 -19.58 -7.16 8.89
C LEU A 51 -18.52 -7.36 9.98
N GLU A 52 -18.87 -7.15 11.24
CA GLU A 52 -17.98 -7.34 12.38
C GLU A 52 -17.59 -8.81 12.55
N ASP A 53 -18.57 -9.71 12.41
CA ASP A 53 -18.37 -11.16 12.47
C ASP A 53 -17.54 -11.64 11.28
N ALA A 54 -17.80 -11.13 10.07
CA ALA A 54 -17.02 -11.41 8.88
C ALA A 54 -15.56 -10.94 8.99
N GLU A 55 -15.32 -9.74 9.56
CA GLU A 55 -13.97 -9.23 9.79
C GLU A 55 -13.22 -10.13 10.76
N ARG A 56 -13.88 -10.54 11.84
CA ARG A 56 -13.32 -11.46 12.84
C ARG A 56 -12.96 -12.80 12.20
N LEU A 57 -13.84 -13.37 11.38
CA LEU A 57 -13.59 -14.61 10.65
C LEU A 57 -12.41 -14.47 9.68
N LYS A 58 -12.33 -13.35 8.94
CA LYS A 58 -11.21 -13.05 8.03
C LYS A 58 -9.88 -12.99 8.78
N VAL A 59 -9.82 -12.30 9.91
CA VAL A 59 -8.60 -12.12 10.70
C VAL A 59 -8.14 -13.45 11.33
N LEU A 60 -9.08 -14.24 11.88
CA LEU A 60 -8.75 -15.46 12.62
C LEU A 60 -8.54 -16.69 11.72
N HIS A 61 -9.24 -16.77 10.60
CA HIS A 61 -9.34 -18.00 9.79
C HIS A 61 -9.13 -17.77 8.29
N GLY A 62 -8.93 -16.52 7.86
CA GLY A 62 -8.77 -16.19 6.45
C GLY A 62 -7.46 -16.73 5.86
N SER A 63 -7.56 -17.27 4.64
CA SER A 63 -6.43 -17.77 3.87
C SER A 63 -6.71 -17.64 2.38
N VAL A 64 -5.65 -17.47 1.59
CA VAL A 64 -5.72 -17.64 0.13
C VAL A 64 -5.08 -18.95 -0.34
N LEU A 65 -4.43 -19.71 0.54
CA LEU A 65 -3.81 -20.99 0.17
C LEU A 65 -4.86 -22.09 0.00
N ALA A 66 -4.70 -22.92 -1.04
CA ALA A 66 -5.66 -23.99 -1.34
C ALA A 66 -5.44 -25.25 -0.52
N GLY A 67 -4.29 -25.36 0.16
CA GLY A 67 -3.67 -26.65 0.41
C GLY A 67 -3.83 -27.27 1.79
N ASP A 68 -4.24 -26.56 2.84
CA ASP A 68 -4.04 -27.07 4.21
C ASP A 68 -5.29 -27.17 5.09
N VAL A 69 -6.48 -26.93 4.53
CA VAL A 69 -7.70 -27.21 5.28
C VAL A 69 -8.00 -28.70 5.10
N ARG A 70 -7.53 -29.54 6.04
CA ARG A 70 -8.11 -30.87 6.25
C ARG A 70 -9.63 -30.69 6.23
N GLY A 71 -10.35 -31.48 5.43
CA GLY A 71 -11.78 -31.27 5.14
C GLY A 71 -12.70 -31.15 6.37
N ASP A 72 -12.20 -31.47 7.56
CA ASP A 72 -12.90 -31.43 8.84
C ASP A 72 -12.75 -30.10 9.62
N ASP A 73 -11.91 -29.16 9.16
CA ASP A 73 -11.70 -27.90 9.88
C ASP A 73 -12.87 -26.92 9.61
N THR A 74 -13.81 -26.85 10.54
CA THR A 74 -14.96 -25.93 10.52
C THR A 74 -14.76 -24.70 11.40
N VAL A 75 -15.56 -23.67 11.13
CA VAL A 75 -15.67 -22.45 11.95
C VAL A 75 -17.14 -22.14 12.19
N SER A 76 -17.45 -21.67 13.40
CA SER A 76 -18.79 -21.20 13.75
C SER A 76 -19.01 -19.80 13.18
N VAL A 77 -20.08 -19.64 12.40
CA VAL A 77 -20.48 -18.38 11.79
C VAL A 77 -21.81 -17.92 12.39
N PRO A 78 -21.87 -16.75 13.06
CA PRO A 78 -23.13 -16.17 13.52
C PRO A 78 -24.03 -15.79 12.33
N SER A 79 -25.29 -16.22 12.34
CA SER A 79 -26.26 -15.85 11.30
C SER A 79 -26.87 -14.47 11.56
N ILE A 80 -27.25 -13.74 10.50
CA ILE A 80 -28.04 -12.49 10.62
C ILE A 80 -29.47 -12.78 11.12
N GLU A 81 -30.01 -13.97 10.82
CA GLU A 81 -31.36 -14.38 11.20
C GLU A 81 -31.40 -14.99 12.60
N GLY A 82 -31.84 -14.20 13.58
CA GLY A 82 -32.17 -14.66 14.94
C GLY A 82 -31.71 -13.69 16.02
N GLY A 83 -32.61 -13.38 16.96
CA GLY A 83 -32.31 -12.58 18.16
C GLY A 83 -31.22 -13.22 19.03
N GLU A 84 -30.86 -12.48 20.08
CA GLU A 84 -29.76 -12.78 21.02
C GLU A 84 -29.59 -14.29 21.29
N GLN A 85 -28.45 -14.83 20.81
CA GLN A 85 -27.91 -16.17 21.07
C GLN A 85 -28.72 -17.33 20.43
N GLU A 86 -28.19 -17.93 19.34
CA GLU A 86 -27.92 -19.40 19.25
C GLU A 86 -27.79 -19.96 17.81
N ASN A 87 -28.17 -19.24 16.75
CA ASN A 87 -28.04 -19.78 15.39
C ASN A 87 -26.64 -19.54 14.78
N THR A 88 -25.66 -20.33 15.22
CA THR A 88 -24.35 -20.43 14.56
C THR A 88 -24.33 -21.56 13.53
N ALA A 89 -24.03 -21.22 12.28
CA ALA A 89 -23.81 -22.21 11.23
C ALA A 89 -22.35 -22.71 11.28
N GLN A 90 -22.15 -24.01 11.14
CA GLN A 90 -20.81 -24.58 10.96
C GLN A 90 -20.43 -24.53 9.49
N VAL A 91 -19.34 -23.84 9.18
CA VAL A 91 -18.84 -23.66 7.80
C VAL A 91 -17.41 -24.16 7.71
N ALA A 92 -17.09 -24.96 6.69
CA ALA A 92 -15.72 -25.40 6.45
C ALA A 92 -14.81 -24.20 6.15
N LYS A 93 -13.58 -24.16 6.68
CA LYS A 93 -12.62 -23.08 6.38
C LYS A 93 -12.29 -23.00 4.88
N SER A 94 -12.40 -24.10 4.14
CA SER A 94 -12.27 -24.13 2.69
C SER A 94 -13.29 -23.24 1.98
N HIS A 95 -14.49 -23.08 2.56
CA HIS A 95 -15.52 -22.19 2.05
C HIS A 95 -15.12 -20.72 2.23
N LEU A 96 -14.54 -20.34 3.38
CA LEU A 96 -13.98 -19.01 3.60
C LEU A 96 -12.89 -18.71 2.55
N THR A 97 -11.95 -19.63 2.37
CA THR A 97 -10.89 -19.51 1.36
C THR A 97 -11.45 -19.33 -0.05
N ARG A 98 -12.55 -20.03 -0.39
CA ARG A 98 -13.22 -19.91 -1.70
C ARG A 98 -13.84 -18.54 -1.95
N ILE A 99 -14.20 -17.80 -0.89
CA ILE A 99 -14.69 -16.41 -0.98
C ILE A 99 -13.51 -15.44 -1.00
N ILE A 100 -12.52 -15.65 -0.12
CA ILE A 100 -11.41 -14.72 0.10
C ILE A 100 -10.43 -14.71 -1.09
N ARG A 101 -10.06 -15.88 -1.61
CA ARG A 101 -9.02 -15.99 -2.65
C ARG A 101 -9.38 -15.17 -3.89
N PRO A 102 -10.56 -15.33 -4.53
CA PRO A 102 -10.86 -14.59 -5.76
C PRO A 102 -10.75 -13.08 -5.60
N ARG A 103 -11.21 -12.52 -4.46
CA ARG A 103 -11.09 -11.08 -4.20
C ARG A 103 -9.65 -10.60 -4.06
N ILE A 104 -8.80 -11.40 -3.41
CA ILE A 104 -7.37 -11.07 -3.29
C ILE A 104 -6.68 -11.18 -4.65
N GLU A 105 -6.97 -12.23 -5.42
CA GLU A 105 -6.39 -12.42 -6.75
C GLU A 105 -6.77 -11.27 -7.69
N GLU A 106 -8.05 -10.89 -7.72
CA GLU A 106 -8.54 -9.72 -8.46
C GLU A 106 -7.83 -8.43 -8.04
N THR A 107 -7.67 -8.19 -6.72
CA THR A 107 -6.96 -6.99 -6.22
C THR A 107 -5.52 -6.96 -6.74
N LEU A 108 -4.83 -8.10 -6.72
CA LEU A 108 -3.45 -8.21 -7.20
C LEU A 108 -3.36 -8.08 -8.73
N GLU A 109 -4.33 -8.59 -9.47
CA GLU A 109 -4.43 -8.43 -10.93
C GLU A 109 -4.66 -6.98 -11.32
N LEU A 110 -5.56 -6.27 -10.63
CA LEU A 110 -5.77 -4.84 -10.82
C LEU A 110 -4.48 -4.04 -10.59
N ILE A 111 -3.73 -4.37 -9.52
CA ILE A 111 -2.43 -3.73 -9.25
C ILE A 111 -1.37 -4.08 -10.30
N ARG A 112 -1.31 -5.34 -10.75
CA ARG A 112 -0.43 -5.76 -11.85
C ARG A 112 -0.69 -4.91 -13.09
N ASP A 113 -1.95 -4.74 -13.45
CA ASP A 113 -2.34 -4.01 -14.64
C ASP A 113 -2.08 -2.49 -14.49
N ARG A 114 -2.23 -1.94 -13.27
CA ARG A 114 -1.82 -0.57 -12.94
C ARG A 114 -0.31 -0.37 -13.11
N LEU A 115 0.48 -1.31 -12.62
CA LEU A 115 1.94 -1.29 -12.77
C LEU A 115 2.37 -1.44 -14.24
N ALA A 116 1.69 -2.28 -15.02
CA ALA A 116 1.96 -2.41 -16.45
C ALA A 116 1.66 -1.10 -17.19
N ARG A 117 0.50 -0.47 -16.91
CA ARG A 117 0.09 0.80 -17.52
C ARG A 117 0.97 1.99 -17.15
N SER A 118 1.67 1.94 -16.02
CA SER A 118 2.55 3.04 -15.61
C SER A 118 3.82 3.16 -16.47
N GLY A 119 4.16 2.11 -17.23
CA GLY A 119 5.43 2.04 -17.98
C GLY A 119 6.66 1.72 -17.12
N PHE A 120 6.50 1.57 -15.80
CA PHE A 120 7.61 1.29 -14.87
C PHE A 120 7.74 -0.19 -14.49
N ALA A 121 6.96 -1.08 -15.10
CA ALA A 121 6.95 -2.50 -14.75
C ALA A 121 8.33 -3.17 -14.86
N ASP A 122 9.12 -2.82 -15.89
CA ASP A 122 10.48 -3.33 -16.08
C ASP A 122 11.48 -2.64 -15.15
N ALA A 123 11.25 -1.35 -14.88
CA ALA A 123 12.12 -0.51 -14.06
C ALA A 123 12.06 -0.85 -12.56
N VAL A 124 10.92 -1.37 -12.08
CA VAL A 124 10.76 -2.02 -10.77
C VAL A 124 11.67 -3.25 -10.61
N GLY A 125 12.18 -3.78 -11.72
CA GLY A 125 12.95 -5.03 -11.75
C GLY A 125 12.12 -6.17 -11.17
N LYS A 126 12.76 -6.99 -10.33
CA LYS A 126 12.12 -8.15 -9.69
C LYS A 126 11.62 -7.87 -8.26
N ARG A 127 11.69 -6.66 -7.72
CA ARG A 127 11.45 -6.44 -6.27
C ARG A 127 10.14 -5.73 -5.98
N VAL A 128 9.27 -6.42 -5.25
CA VAL A 128 8.00 -5.89 -4.76
C VAL A 128 7.94 -6.06 -3.25
N VAL A 129 7.51 -5.01 -2.55
CA VAL A 129 7.27 -5.02 -1.11
C VAL A 129 5.77 -4.84 -0.91
N LEU A 130 5.10 -5.82 -0.29
CA LEU A 130 3.73 -5.65 0.17
C LEU A 130 3.73 -5.10 1.58
N THR A 131 2.84 -4.18 1.86
CA THR A 131 2.59 -3.68 3.21
C THR A 131 1.10 -3.46 3.44
N GLY A 132 0.73 -2.90 4.59
CA GLY A 132 -0.65 -2.63 4.96
C GLY A 132 -1.30 -3.79 5.73
N GLY A 133 -2.49 -3.52 6.26
CA GLY A 133 -3.19 -4.48 7.11
C GLY A 133 -3.61 -5.75 6.38
N ALA A 134 -4.05 -5.61 5.13
CA ALA A 134 -4.61 -6.72 4.36
C ALA A 134 -3.54 -7.70 3.83
N CYS A 135 -2.28 -7.28 3.71
CA CYS A 135 -1.20 -8.17 3.28
C CYS A 135 -0.82 -9.23 4.33
N GLN A 136 -1.38 -9.14 5.55
CA GLN A 136 -1.16 -10.09 6.63
C GLN A 136 -1.99 -11.37 6.50
N LEU A 137 -2.97 -11.38 5.60
CA LEU A 137 -3.77 -12.56 5.33
C LEU A 137 -2.88 -13.71 4.81
N ASN A 138 -3.10 -14.91 5.34
CA ASN A 138 -2.25 -16.06 5.05
C ASN A 138 -2.24 -16.40 3.54
N GLY A 139 -1.05 -16.51 2.95
CA GLY A 139 -0.85 -16.85 1.54
C GLY A 139 -0.79 -15.66 0.56
N VAL A 140 -1.02 -14.43 1.02
CA VAL A 140 -1.05 -13.25 0.11
C VAL A 140 0.31 -13.06 -0.56
N GLY A 141 1.41 -13.28 0.15
CA GLY A 141 2.75 -13.18 -0.40
C GLY A 141 2.97 -14.15 -1.57
N GLU A 142 2.52 -15.40 -1.44
CA GLU A 142 2.60 -16.45 -2.45
C GLU A 142 1.73 -16.12 -3.65
N ALA A 143 0.49 -15.69 -3.42
CA ALA A 143 -0.42 -15.25 -4.48
C ALA A 143 0.17 -14.08 -5.27
N ALA A 144 0.73 -13.09 -4.57
CA ALA A 144 1.36 -11.93 -5.19
C ALA A 144 2.61 -12.32 -6.00
N LYS A 145 3.48 -13.21 -5.50
CA LYS A 145 4.63 -13.71 -6.27
C LYS A 145 4.19 -14.31 -7.60
N ARG A 146 3.13 -15.13 -7.57
CA ARG A 146 2.58 -15.81 -8.75
C ARG A 146 1.96 -14.82 -9.73
N ILE A 147 1.08 -13.92 -9.25
CA ILE A 147 0.32 -13.00 -10.11
C ILE A 147 1.21 -11.90 -10.69
N LEU A 148 2.12 -11.34 -9.89
CA LEU A 148 3.01 -10.26 -10.32
C LEU A 148 4.23 -10.77 -11.08
N SER A 149 4.53 -12.07 -11.02
CA SER A 149 5.76 -12.66 -11.59
C SER A 149 7.03 -11.94 -11.14
N LYS A 150 7.06 -11.51 -9.87
CA LYS A 150 8.15 -10.75 -9.24
C LYS A 150 8.49 -11.36 -7.88
N ASN A 151 9.69 -11.07 -7.36
CA ASN A 151 10.06 -11.40 -5.98
C ASN A 151 9.31 -10.46 -5.04
N VAL A 152 8.32 -11.02 -4.36
CA VAL A 152 7.52 -10.32 -3.37
C VAL A 152 7.98 -10.68 -1.96
N ARG A 153 8.07 -9.67 -1.09
CA ARG A 153 8.21 -9.86 0.36
C ARG A 153 7.21 -8.99 1.11
N ILE A 154 6.89 -9.38 2.34
CA ILE A 154 6.13 -8.53 3.25
C ILE A 154 7.07 -7.52 3.90
N GLY A 155 6.74 -6.24 3.80
CA GLY A 155 7.39 -5.11 4.44
C GLY A 155 6.76 -4.84 5.80
N ARG A 156 7.61 -4.52 6.77
CA ARG A 156 7.21 -4.08 8.11
C ARG A 156 8.12 -2.93 8.54
N PRO A 157 7.64 -2.03 9.41
CA PRO A 157 8.49 -0.97 9.92
C PRO A 157 9.64 -1.57 10.75
N MET A 158 10.85 -1.04 10.56
CA MET A 158 12.07 -1.48 11.24
C MET A 158 12.95 -0.29 11.62
N GLY A 159 13.90 -0.48 12.54
CA GLY A 159 14.92 0.52 12.84
C GLY A 159 14.47 1.65 13.77
N ILE A 160 13.34 1.49 14.48
CA ILE A 160 12.82 2.50 15.40
C ILE A 160 12.97 2.04 16.84
N ARG A 161 13.73 2.82 17.61
CA ARG A 161 13.96 2.57 19.03
C ARG A 161 12.68 2.81 19.83
N GLY A 162 12.35 1.88 20.73
CA GLY A 162 11.18 2.01 21.61
C GLY A 162 9.83 1.72 20.96
N MET A 163 9.81 1.17 19.75
CA MET A 163 8.56 0.81 19.06
C MET A 163 7.84 -0.35 19.78
N PRO A 164 6.56 -0.17 20.19
CA PRO A 164 5.76 -1.24 20.79
C PRO A 164 5.60 -2.43 19.83
N GLU A 165 5.50 -3.66 20.37
CA GLU A 165 5.31 -4.87 19.54
C GLU A 165 4.08 -4.76 18.62
N ALA A 166 2.99 -4.19 19.13
CA ALA A 166 1.76 -3.97 18.36
C ALA A 166 1.98 -3.11 17.10
N ALA A 167 2.96 -2.20 17.11
CA ALA A 167 3.26 -1.29 16.01
C ALA A 167 4.29 -1.84 15.00
N LYS A 168 4.76 -3.07 15.18
CA LYS A 168 5.74 -3.70 14.28
C LYS A 168 5.11 -4.39 13.07
N GLY A 169 3.78 -4.44 13.01
CA GLY A 169 3.05 -5.07 11.92
C GLY A 169 3.07 -4.22 10.63
N PRO A 170 2.89 -4.85 9.45
CA PRO A 170 2.77 -4.14 8.17
C PRO A 170 1.68 -3.05 8.16
N ALA A 171 0.60 -3.24 8.92
CA ALA A 171 -0.49 -2.29 9.09
C ALA A 171 -0.05 -0.90 9.59
N PHE A 172 1.08 -0.83 10.31
CA PHE A 172 1.61 0.42 10.88
C PHE A 172 2.66 1.08 9.99
N SER A 173 3.03 0.47 8.86
CA SER A 173 4.12 0.98 8.01
C SER A 173 3.92 2.42 7.57
N THR A 174 2.69 2.80 7.22
CA THR A 174 2.37 4.16 6.79
C THR A 174 2.46 5.15 7.94
N ALA A 175 1.83 4.86 9.09
CA ALA A 175 1.90 5.72 10.27
C ALA A 175 3.33 5.91 10.76
N VAL A 176 4.09 4.81 10.83
CA VAL A 176 5.49 4.82 11.21
C VAL A 176 6.36 5.57 10.19
N GLY A 177 6.12 5.33 8.90
CA GLY A 177 6.82 6.00 7.81
C GLY A 177 6.65 7.51 7.88
N LEU A 178 5.43 8.01 8.16
CA LEU A 178 5.16 9.44 8.33
C LEU A 178 5.92 10.05 9.52
N LEU A 179 6.12 9.31 10.61
CA LEU A 179 6.89 9.79 11.77
C LEU A 179 8.39 9.88 11.49
N VAL A 180 8.93 8.97 10.67
CA VAL A 180 10.35 8.95 10.29
C VAL A 180 10.64 9.86 9.09
N TYR A 181 9.66 10.09 8.21
CA TYR A 181 9.83 10.82 6.97
C TYR A 181 10.57 12.17 7.10
N PRO A 182 10.32 13.02 8.11
CA PRO A 182 11.07 14.27 8.28
C PRO A 182 12.59 14.09 8.33
N GLN A 183 13.08 12.97 8.88
CA GLN A 183 14.51 12.66 9.00
C GLN A 183 15.17 12.34 7.65
N ILE A 184 14.40 11.89 6.66
CA ILE A 184 14.88 11.49 5.33
C ILE A 184 14.38 12.43 4.22
N SER A 185 13.49 13.37 4.53
CA SER A 185 12.87 14.29 3.58
C SER A 185 13.86 15.12 2.76
N GLN A 186 15.08 15.34 3.27
CA GLN A 186 16.16 16.03 2.56
C GLN A 186 16.64 15.27 1.31
N ILE A 187 16.44 13.94 1.26
CA ILE A 187 16.80 13.08 0.11
C ILE A 187 15.83 13.30 -1.06
N GLU A 188 14.56 13.61 -0.76
CA GLU A 188 13.51 13.88 -1.74
C GLU A 188 13.35 15.37 -2.05
N PHE A 189 13.97 16.25 -1.27
CA PHE A 189 13.93 17.69 -1.48
C PHE A 189 14.61 18.06 -2.80
N THR A 190 13.79 18.20 -3.83
CA THR A 190 14.15 19.00 -5.00
C THR A 190 13.89 20.44 -4.59
N PRO A 191 14.91 21.32 -4.45
CA PRO A 191 14.63 22.73 -4.25
C PRO A 191 13.67 23.15 -5.36
N PRO A 192 12.64 23.96 -5.07
CA PRO A 192 11.86 24.52 -6.15
C PRO A 192 12.86 25.10 -7.14
N ARG A 193 12.83 24.60 -8.38
CA ARG A 193 13.35 25.40 -9.49
C ARG A 193 12.45 26.61 -9.47
N PHE A 194 12.84 27.62 -8.70
CA PHE A 194 12.71 28.96 -9.19
C PHE A 194 13.41 28.88 -10.55
N GLU A 195 12.63 28.65 -11.61
CA GLU A 195 12.91 29.37 -12.83
C GLU A 195 13.08 30.79 -12.31
N GLU A 196 14.32 31.27 -12.26
CA GLU A 196 14.51 32.71 -12.23
C GLU A 196 13.58 33.21 -13.33
N PRO A 197 12.54 33.99 -12.99
CA PRO A 197 11.54 34.38 -13.97
C PRO A 197 12.33 34.90 -15.15
N ALA A 198 12.20 34.21 -16.29
CA ALA A 198 12.97 34.52 -17.50
C ALA A 198 12.89 36.02 -17.65
N PHE A 199 14.03 36.68 -17.40
CA PHE A 199 14.13 38.10 -17.07
C PHE A 199 13.14 38.86 -17.94
N LEU A 200 11.95 39.15 -17.40
CA LEU A 200 10.94 39.89 -18.14
C LEU A 200 11.65 41.22 -18.35
N MET A 201 12.04 41.48 -19.60
CA MET A 201 12.55 42.76 -20.04
C MET A 201 11.43 43.79 -19.92
N THR A 202 10.91 44.03 -18.72
CA THR A 202 10.37 45.32 -18.35
C THR A 202 11.59 46.24 -18.34
N GLY A 203 11.71 47.06 -19.38
CA GLY A 203 12.88 47.89 -19.69
C GLY A 203 13.17 48.99 -18.65
N THR A 204 13.44 48.61 -17.40
CA THR A 204 13.70 49.52 -16.28
C THR A 204 14.83 49.04 -15.35
N GLY A 205 15.72 48.16 -15.83
CA GLY A 205 16.77 47.57 -14.97
C GLY A 205 18.11 47.29 -15.65
N GLY A 206 18.47 48.06 -16.68
CA GLY A 206 19.72 47.86 -17.43
C GLY A 206 20.99 48.10 -16.59
N ARG A 207 22.07 47.40 -16.94
CA ARG A 207 23.42 47.49 -16.31
C ARG A 207 23.95 48.93 -16.16
N LEU A 208 23.51 49.84 -17.02
CA LEU A 208 23.85 51.27 -16.98
C LEU A 208 23.29 52.00 -15.75
N GLN A 209 22.13 51.59 -15.23
CA GLN A 209 21.52 52.22 -14.05
C GLN A 209 22.25 51.83 -12.75
N ARG A 210 22.84 50.63 -12.69
CA ARG A 210 23.68 50.20 -11.55
C ARG A 210 25.01 50.95 -11.53
N LEU A 211 25.60 51.22 -12.70
CA LEU A 211 26.79 52.07 -12.84
C LEU A 211 26.52 53.53 -12.43
N GLY A 212 25.36 54.07 -12.79
CA GLY A 212 24.94 55.42 -12.37
C GLY A 212 24.69 55.53 -10.86
N GLN A 213 24.15 54.48 -10.22
CA GLN A 213 24.00 54.46 -8.76
C GLN A 213 25.33 54.32 -8.02
N TRP A 214 26.29 53.54 -8.54
CA TRP A 214 27.63 53.43 -7.97
C TRP A 214 28.40 54.75 -8.04
N LEU A 215 28.35 55.47 -9.17
CA LEU A 215 28.98 56.79 -9.33
C LEU A 215 28.39 57.86 -8.40
N ARG A 216 27.08 57.81 -8.10
CA ARG A 216 26.44 58.73 -7.14
C ARG A 216 26.79 58.43 -5.67
N GLN A 217 27.18 57.20 -5.34
CA GLN A 217 27.57 56.83 -3.98
C GLN A 217 29.07 57.01 -3.71
N SER A 218 29.87 57.27 -4.76
CA SER A 218 31.33 57.38 -4.67
C SER A 218 31.85 58.82 -4.76
N LEU A 219 30.95 59.82 -4.72
CA LEU A 219 31.24 61.26 -4.69
C LEU A 219 30.69 61.87 -3.40
#